data_AF-R6UBJ4-F1
#
_entry.id   AF-R6UBJ4-F1
#
_cell.length_a   1.000
_cell.length_b   1.000
_cell.length_c   1.000
_cell.angle_alpha   90.00
_cell.angle_beta   90.00
_cell.angle_gamma   90.00
#
_symmetry.space_group_name_H-M   'P 1'
#
loop_
_entity.id
_entity.type
_entity.pdbx_description
1 polymer ?
#
loop_
_entity_poly.entity_id
_entity_poly.type
_entity_poly.pdbx_seq_one_letter_code
_entity_poly.pdbx_strand_id
1 'polypeptide(L)'
;MSKLTASLFSTIDRKDLPLKIDLSSKAMGILGAIILVTSVSSAHQILHLVGATLCVYGMIWLCAIYEIRTKGLPAYARYLSRDICFSLAWAFLMLIWLMTDIL
;
A
#
# COMPACT_ATOMS: atom_id res chain seq x y z
N MET A 1 5.72 -17.40 -17.49
CA MET A 1 4.99 -16.82 -16.34
C MET A 1 3.52 -16.65 -16.73
N SER A 2 2.57 -17.07 -15.88
CA SER A 2 1.14 -16.97 -16.23
C SER A 2 0.71 -15.51 -16.33
N LYS A 3 -0.29 -15.20 -17.16
CA LYS A 3 -0.88 -13.85 -17.26
C LYS A 3 -1.35 -13.32 -15.89
N LEU A 4 -1.71 -14.23 -14.97
CA LEU A 4 -2.11 -13.92 -13.61
C LEU A 4 -0.92 -13.41 -12.77
N THR A 5 0.22 -14.09 -12.83
CA THR A 5 1.47 -13.61 -12.19
C THR A 5 1.97 -12.31 -12.82
N ALA A 6 1.91 -12.18 -14.14
CA ALA A 6 2.27 -10.93 -14.82
C ALA A 6 1.30 -9.78 -14.47
N SER A 7 0.03 -10.06 -14.18
CA SER A 7 -0.95 -9.07 -13.72
C SER A 7 -0.75 -8.69 -12.25
N LEU A 8 -0.31 -9.63 -11.40
CA LEU A 8 -0.02 -9.38 -9.99
C LEU A 8 1.26 -8.57 -9.80
N PHE A 9 2.27 -8.82 -10.64
CA PHE A 9 3.55 -8.10 -10.64
C PHE A 9 3.62 -6.99 -11.69
N SER A 10 2.60 -6.82 -12.53
CA SER A 10 2.41 -5.57 -13.27
C SER A 10 2.02 -4.53 -12.23
N THR A 11 3.04 -3.90 -11.66
CA THR A 11 2.94 -2.53 -11.21
C THR A 11 2.44 -1.77 -12.43
N ILE A 12 1.13 -1.59 -12.53
CA ILE A 12 0.54 -0.56 -13.37
C ILE A 12 1.14 0.73 -12.80
N ASP A 13 2.29 1.10 -13.34
CA ASP A 13 2.93 2.36 -13.06
C ASP A 13 1.88 3.39 -13.42
N ARG A 14 1.52 4.21 -12.43
CA ARG A 14 0.65 5.35 -12.67
C ARG A 14 1.49 6.33 -13.49
N LYS A 15 1.48 6.13 -14.80
CA LYS A 15 2.40 6.74 -15.79
C LYS A 15 2.39 8.27 -15.81
N ASP A 16 1.41 8.90 -15.13
CA ASP A 16 1.28 10.36 -15.08
C ASP A 16 1.10 10.90 -13.65
N LEU A 17 1.76 10.30 -12.65
CA LEU A 17 1.93 10.96 -11.36
C LEU A 17 3.01 12.04 -11.44
N PRO A 18 2.77 13.24 -10.88
CA PRO A 18 3.80 14.26 -10.77
C PRO A 18 4.88 13.77 -9.81
N LEU A 19 6.13 14.12 -10.11
CA LEU A 19 7.33 13.66 -9.40
C LEU A 19 7.19 13.74 -7.87
N LYS A 20 6.58 14.81 -7.34
CA LYS A 20 6.34 14.98 -5.90
C LYS A 20 5.45 13.88 -5.30
N ILE A 21 4.33 13.56 -5.95
CA ILE A 21 3.39 12.54 -5.46
C ILE A 21 4.01 11.14 -5.61
N ASP A 22 4.72 10.89 -6.70
CA ASP A 22 5.45 9.65 -6.91
C ASP A 22 6.50 9.42 -5.80
N LEU A 23 7.37 10.41 -5.55
CA LEU A 23 8.36 10.36 -4.46
C LEU A 23 7.72 10.20 -3.08
N SER A 24 6.66 10.95 -2.77
CA SER A 24 5.97 10.83 -1.50
C SER A 24 5.36 9.43 -1.33
N SER A 25 4.73 8.88 -2.37
CA SER A 25 4.16 7.53 -2.33
C SER A 25 5.23 6.45 -2.10
N LYS A 26 6.38 6.57 -2.78
CA LYS A 26 7.54 5.68 -2.61
C LYS A 26 8.15 5.80 -1.22
N ALA A 27 8.28 7.02 -0.70
CA ALA A 27 8.78 7.27 0.64
C ALA A 27 7.88 6.61 1.69
N MET A 28 6.56 6.69 1.54
CA MET A 28 5.61 5.99 2.41
C MET A 28 5.78 4.47 2.32
N GLY A 29 5.93 3.92 1.11
CA GLY A 29 6.21 2.49 0.93
C GLY A 29 7.51 2.03 1.62
N ILE A 30 8.60 2.80 1.47
CA ILE A 30 9.89 2.52 2.10
C ILE A 30 9.78 2.61 3.62
N LEU A 31 9.15 3.66 4.15
CA LEU A 31 8.93 3.82 5.60
C LEU A 31 8.09 2.66 6.15
N GLY A 32 7.02 2.26 5.46
CA GLY A 32 6.21 1.11 5.84
C GLY A 32 7.04 -0.17 5.90
N ALA A 33 7.89 -0.41 4.90
CA ALA A 33 8.79 -1.57 4.88
C ALA A 33 9.81 -1.54 6.04
N ILE A 34 10.38 -0.38 6.37
CA ILE A 34 11.28 -0.22 7.52
C ILE A 34 10.54 -0.52 8.83
N ILE A 35 9.32 -0.01 9.00
CA ILE A 35 8.49 -0.28 10.19
C ILE A 35 8.17 -1.78 10.30
N LEU A 36 7.89 -2.46 9.20
CA LEU A 36 7.70 -3.92 9.16
C LEU A 36 8.97 -4.69 9.52
N VAL A 37 10.12 -4.33 8.96
CA VAL A 37 11.39 -5.04 9.24
C VAL A 37 11.82 -4.84 10.68
N THR A 38 11.60 -3.65 11.23
CA THR A 38 11.97 -3.33 12.63
C THR A 38 11.00 -3.92 13.64
N SER A 39 9.82 -4.40 13.21
CA SER A 39 8.86 -4.98 14.14
C SER A 39 9.34 -6.29 14.75
N VAL A 40 10.13 -7.11 14.03
CA VAL A 40 10.57 -8.44 14.51
C VAL A 40 11.37 -8.39 15.81
N SER A 41 11.97 -7.24 16.14
CA SER A 41 12.79 -7.05 17.34
C SER A 41 12.16 -6.11 18.38
N SER A 42 10.88 -5.73 18.18
CA SER A 42 10.21 -4.71 18.98
C SER A 42 9.15 -5.32 19.90
N ALA A 43 9.11 -4.85 21.15
CA ALA A 43 8.04 -5.18 22.09
C ALA A 43 6.72 -4.45 21.77
N HIS A 44 6.73 -3.47 20.87
CA HIS A 44 5.57 -2.62 20.55
C HIS A 44 4.92 -3.03 19.23
N GLN A 45 4.61 -4.33 19.07
CA GLN A 45 4.09 -4.92 17.82
C GLN A 45 2.87 -4.17 17.27
N ILE A 46 1.92 -3.81 18.13
CA ILE A 46 0.73 -3.01 17.78
C ILE A 46 1.12 -1.66 17.17
N LEU A 47 2.15 -0.99 17.68
CA LEU A 47 2.58 0.32 17.20
C LEU A 47 3.23 0.23 15.81
N HIS A 48 3.97 -0.85 15.54
CA HIS A 48 4.47 -1.16 14.21
C HIS A 48 3.33 -1.49 13.23
N LEU A 49 2.31 -2.24 13.67
CA LEU A 49 1.13 -2.55 12.85
C LEU A 49 0.39 -1.27 12.44
N VAL A 50 0.14 -0.36 13.39
CA VAL A 50 -0.49 0.93 13.13
C VAL A 50 0.36 1.78 12.18
N GLY A 51 1.67 1.87 12.42
CA GLY A 51 2.59 2.65 11.59
C GLY A 51 2.69 2.13 10.15
N ALA A 52 2.82 0.82 9.97
CA ALA A 52 2.86 0.19 8.65
C ALA A 52 1.52 0.38 7.91
N THR A 53 0.41 0.28 8.63
CA THR A 53 -0.94 0.48 8.08
C THR A 53 -1.14 1.92 7.58
N LEU A 54 -0.70 2.91 8.36
CA LEU A 54 -0.70 4.32 7.95
C LEU A 54 0.12 4.54 6.67
N CYS A 55 1.27 3.87 6.54
CA CYS A 55 2.11 3.96 5.35
C CYS A 55 1.44 3.36 4.11
N VAL A 56 0.87 2.16 4.23
CA VAL A 56 0.21 1.44 3.12
C VAL A 56 -1.04 2.21 2.65
N TYR A 57 -1.95 2.55 3.56
CA TYR A 57 -3.15 3.28 3.17
C TYR A 57 -2.83 4.71 2.76
N GLY A 58 -1.86 5.36 3.40
CA GLY A 58 -1.44 6.70 3.00
C GLY A 58 -0.88 6.74 1.58
N MET A 59 -0.12 5.73 1.15
CA MET A 59 0.32 5.58 -0.25
C MET A 59 -0.87 5.47 -1.21
N ILE A 60 -1.85 4.61 -0.90
CA ILE A 60 -3.06 4.42 -1.72
C ILE A 60 -3.86 5.72 -1.80
N TRP A 61 -4.11 6.36 -0.65
CA TRP A 61 -4.92 7.57 -0.54
C TRP A 61 -4.28 8.75 -1.25
N LEU A 62 -2.97 8.96 -1.08
CA LEU A 62 -2.24 10.05 -1.73
C LEU A 62 -2.41 9.97 -3.25
N CYS A 63 -2.26 8.77 -3.82
CA CYS A 63 -2.39 8.54 -5.25
C CYS A 63 -3.86 8.65 -5.71
N ALA A 64 -4.80 8.07 -4.97
CA ALA A 64 -6.23 8.11 -5.28
C ALA A 64 -6.79 9.55 -5.26
N ILE A 65 -6.49 10.32 -4.20
CA ILE A 65 -6.94 11.71 -4.06
C ILE A 65 -6.37 12.56 -5.20
N TYR A 66 -5.09 12.38 -5.53
CA TYR A 66 -4.47 13.12 -6.63
C TYR A 66 -5.18 12.86 -7.95
N GLU A 67 -5.44 11.59 -8.30
CA GLU A 67 -6.11 11.25 -9.56
C GLU A 67 -7.56 11.72 -9.62
N ILE A 68 -8.31 11.54 -8.53
CA ILE A 68 -9.71 11.98 -8.48
C ILE A 68 -9.78 13.50 -8.64
N ARG A 69 -8.87 14.25 -8.01
CA ARG A 69 -8.84 15.72 -8.11
C ARG A 69 -8.39 16.24 -9.47
N THR A 70 -7.50 15.53 -10.16
CA THR A 70 -6.89 16.02 -11.41
C THR A 70 -7.55 15.48 -12.68
N LYS A 71 -7.98 14.21 -12.67
CA LYS A 71 -8.52 13.50 -13.83
C LYS A 71 -9.97 13.02 -13.64
N GLY A 72 -10.51 13.16 -12.42
CA GLY A 72 -11.86 12.74 -12.08
C GLY A 72 -11.98 11.26 -11.71
N LEU A 73 -13.16 10.90 -11.21
CA LEU A 73 -13.49 9.55 -10.74
C LEU A 73 -13.36 8.44 -11.80
N PRO A 74 -13.74 8.66 -13.09
CA PRO A 74 -13.61 7.64 -14.13
C PRO A 74 -12.16 7.28 -14.46
N ALA A 75 -11.23 8.23 -14.29
CA ALA A 75 -9.81 7.97 -14.48
C ALA A 75 -9.26 7.08 -13.35
N TYR A 76 -9.66 7.35 -12.12
CA TYR A 76 -9.29 6.55 -10.94
C TYR A 76 -9.88 5.13 -10.96
N ALA A 77 -11.06 4.93 -11.55
CA ALA A 77 -11.73 3.62 -11.59
C ALA A 77 -10.85 2.50 -12.18
N ARG A 78 -9.90 2.82 -13.06
CA ARG A 78 -8.94 1.86 -13.62
C ARG A 78 -7.96 1.30 -12.59
N TYR A 79 -7.71 2.05 -11.51
CA TYR A 79 -6.79 1.66 -10.44
C TYR A 79 -7.52 1.16 -9.19
N LEU A 80 -8.85 1.33 -9.13
CA LEU A 80 -9.67 0.91 -7.99
C LEU A 80 -9.53 -0.58 -7.67
N SER A 81 -9.56 -1.45 -8.68
CA SER A 81 -9.42 -2.90 -8.48
C SER A 81 -8.07 -3.28 -7.88
N ARG A 82 -6.99 -2.62 -8.34
CA ARG A 82 -5.65 -2.77 -7.80
C ARG A 82 -5.58 -2.31 -6.35
N ASP A 83 -6.09 -1.12 -6.06
CA ASP A 83 -6.03 -0.53 -4.72
C ASP A 83 -6.89 -1.33 -3.72
N ILE A 84 -8.01 -1.91 -4.16
CA ILE A 84 -8.80 -2.89 -3.39
C ILE A 84 -7.98 -4.17 -3.15
N CYS A 85 -7.34 -4.72 -4.18
CA CYS A 85 -6.53 -5.93 -4.05
C CYS A 85 -5.38 -5.75 -3.07
N PHE A 86 -4.66 -4.62 -3.14
CA PHE A 86 -3.62 -4.27 -2.17
C PHE A 86 -4.18 -4.11 -0.76
N SER A 87 -5.34 -3.45 -0.62
CA SER A 87 -6.00 -3.28 0.69
C SER A 87 -6.41 -4.63 1.29
N LEU A 88 -6.92 -5.56 0.48
CA LEU A 88 -7.28 -6.91 0.91
C LEU A 88 -6.05 -7.73 1.29
N ALA A 89 -4.99 -7.67 0.48
CA ALA A 89 -3.72 -8.34 0.78
C ALA A 89 -3.11 -7.81 2.09
N TRP A 90 -3.14 -6.50 2.30
CA TRP A 90 -2.70 -5.88 3.54
C TRP A 90 -3.57 -6.29 4.73
N ALA A 91 -4.90 -6.27 4.59
CA ALA A 91 -5.81 -6.72 5.64
C ALA A 91 -5.57 -8.18 6.03
N PHE A 92 -5.32 -9.05 5.06
CA PHE A 92 -4.99 -10.45 5.32
C PHE A 92 -3.65 -10.60 6.07
N LEU A 93 -2.63 -9.84 5.68
CA LEU A 93 -1.34 -9.79 6.39
C LEU A 93 -1.51 -9.27 7.83
N MET A 94 -2.32 -8.23 8.04
CA MET A 94 -2.63 -7.71 9.38
C MET A 94 -3.30 -8.77 10.25
N LEU A 95 -4.23 -9.56 9.70
CA LEU A 95 -4.90 -10.64 10.43
C LEU A 95 -3.89 -11.72 10.86
N ILE A 96 -3.00 -12.15 9.96
CA ILE A 96 -1.95 -13.11 10.29
C ILE A 96 -1.03 -12.57 11.39
N TRP A 97 -0.61 -11.31 11.26
CA TRP A 97 0.26 -10.68 12.25
C TRP A 97 -0.43 -10.62 13.62
N LEU A 98 -1.67 -10.14 13.68
CA LEU A 98 -2.43 -10.07 14.93
C LEU A 98 -2.62 -11.45 15.58
N MET A 99 -2.89 -12.49 14.79
CA MET A 99 -2.97 -13.85 15.32
C MET A 99 -1.63 -14.35 15.86
N THR A 100 -0.52 -13.98 15.24
CA THR A 100 0.83 -14.38 15.68
C THR A 100 1.28 -13.64 16.95
N ASP A 101 0.79 -12.43 17.17
CA ASP A 101 1.12 -11.62 18.35
C ASP A 101 0.32 -12.04 19.60
N ILE A 102 -0.88 -12.61 19.40
CA ILE A 102 -1.79 -13.03 20.49
C ILE A 102 -1.50 -14.46 20.97
N LEU A 103 -0.85 -15.30 20.17
CA LEU A 103 -0.67 -16.75 20.37
C LEU A 103 0.74 -17.09 20.84
#